data_AF-A0A848ZFQ0-F1
#
_entry.id   AF-A0A848ZFQ0-F1
#
_cell.length_a   1.000
_cell.length_b   1.000
_cell.length_c   1.000
_cell.angle_alpha   90.00
_cell.angle_beta   90.00
_cell.angle_gamma   90.00
#
_symmetry.space_group_name_H-M   'P 1'
#
loop_
_entity.id
_entity.type
_entity.pdbx_description
1 polymer ?
#
loop_
_entity_poly.entity_id
_entity_poly.type
_entity_poly.pdbx_seq_one_letter_code
_entity_poly.pdbx_strand_id
1 'polypeptide(L)' 'MQIAFLMDRLDSIDPVTETTSYLMYECNQRGHTVFFLEPHDVYIRRNEVVARMR' A
#
# COMPACT_ATOMS: atom_id res chain seq x y z
N MET A 1 -1.23 7.20 11.89
CA MET A 1 -1.76 5.81 11.83
C MET A 1 -0.86 5.00 10.91
N GLN A 2 -0.90 3.67 11.00
CA GLN A 2 -0.26 2.77 10.04
C GLN A 2 -1.31 2.35 9.01
N ILE A 3 -1.07 2.64 7.73
CA ILE A 3 -2.05 2.42 6.64
C ILE A 3 -1.36 1.67 5.52
N ALA A 4 -1.90 0.51 5.16
CA ALA A 4 -1.43 -0.28 4.02
C ALA A 4 -2.40 -0.15 2.84
N PHE A 5 -1.85 0.17 1.67
CA PHE A 5 -2.57 0.20 0.41
C PHE A 5 -2.25 -1.09 -0.36
N LEU A 6 -3.29 -1.89 -0.63
CA LEU A 6 -3.21 -3.10 -1.45
C LEU A 6 -3.63 -2.75 -2.87
N MET A 7 -2.71 -2.82 -3.83
CA MET A 7 -2.94 -2.37 -5.20
C MET A 7 -2.04 -3.09 -6.22
N ASP A 8 -2.24 -2.80 -7.50
CA ASP A 8 -1.36 -3.26 -8.57
C ASP A 8 0.03 -2.61 -8.47
N ARG A 9 0.98 -3.12 -9.26
CA ARG A 9 2.38 -2.69 -9.23
C ARG A 9 2.54 -1.19 -9.51
N LEU A 10 3.35 -0.50 -8.71
CA LEU A 10 3.64 0.94 -8.89
C LEU A 10 4.22 1.28 -10.26
N ASP A 11 5.01 0.38 -10.87
CA ASP A 11 5.64 0.60 -12.17
C ASP A 11 4.64 0.61 -13.34
N SER A 12 3.42 0.11 -13.11
CA SER A 12 2.34 0.10 -14.10
C SER A 12 1.43 1.33 -14.04
N ILE A 13 1.64 2.23 -13.06
CA ILE A 13 0.74 3.34 -12.74
C ILE A 13 1.35 4.68 -13.17
N ASP A 14 0.54 5.54 -13.80
CA ASP A 14 0.86 6.97 -13.96
C ASP A 14 0.42 7.73 -12.70
N PRO A 15 1.35 8.19 -11.85
CA PRO A 15 1.01 8.81 -10.57
C PRO A 15 0.26 10.14 -10.72
N VAL A 16 0.29 10.79 -11.89
CA VAL A 16 -0.40 12.08 -12.13
C VAL A 16 -1.90 11.90 -12.31
N THR A 17 -2.35 10.72 -12.75
CA THR A 17 -3.77 10.47 -13.07
C THR A 17 -4.43 9.47 -12.12
N GLU A 18 -3.64 8.81 -11.26
CA GLU A 18 -4.13 7.76 -10.38
C GLU A 18 -4.55 8.31 -9.01
N THR A 19 -5.75 7.97 -8.55
CA THR A 19 -6.36 8.57 -7.34
C THR A 19 -5.68 8.10 -6.05
N THR A 20 -5.21 6.86 -6.01
CA THR A 20 -4.60 6.26 -4.83
C THR A 20 -3.26 6.91 -4.50
N SER A 21 -2.47 7.34 -5.49
CA SER A 21 -1.24 8.12 -5.29
C SER A 21 -1.53 9.42 -4.53
N TYR A 22 -2.60 10.14 -4.88
CA TYR A 22 -3.04 11.34 -4.17
C TYR A 22 -3.48 11.03 -2.73
N LEU A 23 -4.19 9.92 -2.51
CA LEU A 23 -4.60 9.49 -1.17
C LEU A 23 -3.40 9.12 -0.29
N MET A 24 -2.42 8.40 -0.85
CA MET A 24 -1.17 8.05 -0.19
C MET A 24 -0.38 9.31 0.18
N TYR A 25 -0.32 10.28 -0.74
CA TYR A 25 0.33 11.57 -0.49
C TYR A 25 -0.32 12.34 0.65
N GLU A 26 -1.65 12.47 0.64
CA GLU A 26 -2.39 13.12 1.73
C GLU A 26 -2.19 12.43 3.08
N CYS A 27 -2.16 11.10 3.09
CA CYS A 27 -1.86 10.33 4.30
C CYS A 27 -0.44 10.61 4.82
N ASN A 28 0.54 10.68 3.92
CA ASN A 28 1.91 11.04 4.25
C ASN A 28 2.00 12.47 4.82
N GLN A 29 1.32 13.44 4.21
CA GLN A 29 1.27 14.83 4.69
C GLN A 29 0.67 14.96 6.10
N ARG A 30 -0.23 14.04 6.48
CA ARG A 30 -0.83 13.97 7.82
C ARG A 30 0.01 13.16 8.82
N GLY A 31 1.24 12.82 8.47
CA GLY A 31 2.16 12.06 9.34
C GLY A 31 1.73 10.61 9.56
N HIS A 32 0.99 10.02 8.63
CA HIS A 32 0.69 8.59 8.68
C HIS A 32 1.84 7.79 8.05
N THR A 33 2.12 6.62 8.61
CA THR A 33 3.05 5.66 8.00
C THR A 33 2.28 4.90 6.93
N VAL A 34 2.67 5.11 5.67
CA VAL A 34 2.05 4.49 4.51
C VAL A 34 2.88 3.29 4.05
N PHE A 35 2.21 2.17 3.82
CA PHE A 35 2.78 0.93 3.32
C PHE A 35 2.16 0.60 1.97
N PHE A 36 2.97 0.12 1.03
CA PHE A 36 2.53 -0.40 -0.26
C PHE A 36 2.61 -1.93 -0.24
N LEU A 37 1.55 -2.59 -0.68
CA LEU A 37 1.46 -4.04 -0.78
C LEU A 37 0.86 -4.43 -2.13
N GLU A 38 1.40 -5.48 -2.74
CA GLU A 38 0.74 -6.16 -3.85
C GLU A 38 -0.08 -7.35 -3.35
N PRO A 39 -1.08 -7.84 -4.12
CA PRO A 39 -1.86 -9.02 -3.73
C PRO A 39 -1.02 -10.24 -3.36
N HIS A 40 0.15 -10.40 -4.00
CA HIS A 40 1.05 -11.53 -3.76
C HIS A 40 1.90 -11.39 -2.48
N ASP A 41 1.92 -10.22 -1.84
CA ASP A 41 2.62 -9.99 -0.58
C ASP A 41 1.81 -10.45 0.64
N VAL A 42 0.50 -10.67 0.46
CA VAL A 42 -0.44 -11.03 1.54
C VAL A 42 -0.69 -12.54 1.57
N TYR A 43 -0.53 -13.14 2.74
CA TYR A 43 -0.72 -14.58 2.93
C TYR A 43 -1.14 -14.90 4.37
N ILE A 44 -1.67 -16.12 4.57
CA ILE A 44 -2.04 -16.61 5.91
C ILE A 44 -0.86 -17.37 6.51
N ARG A 45 -0.46 -17.03 7.73
CA ARG A 45 0.55 -17.74 8.50
C ARG A 45 0.04 -17.93 9.94
N ARG A 46 0.05 -19.16 10.44
CA ARG A 46 -0.39 -19.49 11.81
C ARG A 46 -1.80 -18.95 12.13
N ASN A 47 -2.72 -19.05 11.16
CA ASN A 47 -4.09 -18.57 11.26
C ASN A 47 -4.23 -17.03 11.41
N GLU A 48 -3.20 -16.28 11.01
CA GLU A 48 -3.21 -14.81 10.96
C GLU A 48 -2.92 -14.33 9.53
N VAL A 49 -3.56 -13.23 9.11
CA VAL A 49 -3.24 -12.56 7.84
C VAL A 49 -1.98 -11.73 8.06
N VAL A 50 -0.95 -12.00 7.27
CA VAL A 50 0.33 -11.30 7.31
C VAL A 50 0.69 -10.78 5.93
N ALA A 51 1.49 -9.72 5.90
CA ALA A 51 2.08 -9.20 4.68
C ALA A 51 3.62 -9.26 4.78
N ARG A 52 4.29 -9.57 3.67
CA ARG A 52 5.76 -9.47 3.56
C ARG A 52 6.11 -8.25 2.72
N MET A 53 6.78 -7.28 3.32
CA MET A 53 7.37 -6.16 2.59
C MET A 53 8.81 -6.50 2.21
N ARG A 54 9.21 -6.19 0.98
CA ARG A 54 10.59 -6.35 0.47
C ARG A 54 11.36 -5.04 0.53
#